data_AF-A0A3B8P4M3-F1
#
_entry.id   AF-A0A3B8P4M3-F1
#
_cell.length_a   1.000
_cell.length_b   1.000
_cell.length_c   1.000
_cell.angle_alpha   90.00
_cell.angle_beta   90.00
_cell.angle_gamma   90.00
#
_symmetry.space_group_name_H-M   'P 1'
#
loop_
_entity.id
_entity.type
_entity.pdbx_description
1 polymer ?
#
loop_
_entity_poly.entity_id
_entity_poly.type
_entity_poly.pdbx_seq_one_letter_code
_entity_poly.pdbx_strand_id
1 'polypeptide(L)' 'MAQTKHTGSTPHVLSSATVARLPARPLDAQKGDFGHVLVVGGDLGTGGAVLLSA' A
#
# COMPACT_ATOMS: atom_id res chain seq x y z
N MET A 1 -29.22 -4.76 13.04
CA MET A 1 -27.99 -4.53 12.24
C MET A 1 -27.88 -3.04 11.95
N ALA A 2 -27.04 -2.31 12.70
CA ALA A 2 -26.90 -0.86 12.56
C ALA A 2 -25.71 -0.57 11.65
N GLN A 3 -25.99 -0.03 10.46
CA GLN A 3 -24.96 0.47 9.55
C GLN A 3 -24.37 1.76 10.14
N THR A 4 -23.07 1.76 10.44
CA THR A 4 -22.35 2.96 10.87
C THR A 4 -22.30 3.97 9.73
N LYS A 5 -23.05 5.07 9.86
CA LYS A 5 -22.97 6.24 8.97
C LYS A 5 -21.55 6.80 9.00
N HIS A 6 -20.85 6.75 7.87
CA HIS A 6 -19.61 7.50 7.68
C HIS A 6 -19.97 8.99 7.54
N THR A 7 -19.84 9.74 8.64
CA THR A 7 -20.10 11.18 8.66
C THR A 7 -19.01 11.88 7.84
N GLY A 8 -19.35 12.28 6.61
CA GLY A 8 -18.69 13.31 5.78
C GLY A 8 -17.16 13.37 5.82
N SER A 9 -16.45 12.45 5.16
CA SER A 9 -15.04 12.65 4.83
C SER A 9 -14.96 13.51 3.56
N THR A 10 -14.48 14.75 3.65
CA THR A 10 -14.16 15.54 2.46
C THR A 10 -12.96 14.90 1.75
N PRO A 11 -13.07 14.52 0.46
CA PRO A 11 -11.94 13.92 -0.25
C PRO A 11 -10.79 14.92 -0.37
N HIS A 12 -9.58 14.48 -0.03
CA HIS A 12 -8.37 15.27 -0.20
C HIS A 12 -7.70 14.93 -1.54
N VAL A 13 -7.55 15.93 -2.41
CA VAL A 13 -6.95 15.74 -3.73
C VAL A 13 -5.43 15.62 -3.60
N LEU A 14 -4.87 14.55 -4.16
CA LEU A 14 -3.41 14.37 -4.28
C LEU A 14 -2.90 15.07 -5.53
N SER A 15 -1.79 15.78 -5.39
CA SER A 15 -1.03 16.43 -6.46
C SER A 15 0.44 16.12 -6.28
N SER A 16 1.26 16.44 -7.28
CA SER A 16 2.72 16.34 -7.16
C SER A 16 3.29 17.16 -6.00
N ALA A 17 2.61 18.24 -5.61
CA ALA A 17 3.00 19.06 -4.46
C ALA A 17 2.58 18.47 -3.11
N THR A 18 1.54 17.63 -3.07
CA THR A 18 0.95 17.12 -1.82
C THR A 18 1.24 15.65 -1.54
N VAL A 19 1.74 14.88 -2.52
CA VAL A 19 2.21 13.51 -2.31
C VAL A 19 3.48 13.49 -1.46
N ALA A 20 3.53 12.62 -0.47
CA ALA A 20 4.72 12.38 0.33
C ALA A 20 5.87 11.85 -0.55
N ARG A 21 7.07 12.39 -0.34
CA ARG A 21 8.27 11.95 -1.05
C ARG A 21 8.86 10.70 -0.40
N LEU A 22 9.41 9.82 -1.21
CA LEU A 22 10.19 8.69 -0.74
C LEU A 22 11.49 9.17 -0.08
N PRO A 23 11.90 8.59 1.05
CA PRO A 23 13.18 8.91 1.67
C PRO A 23 14.35 8.34 0.84
N ALA A 24 15.52 8.95 0.97
CA ALA A 24 16.75 8.42 0.39
C ALA A 24 17.15 7.10 1.08
N ARG A 25 17.75 6.17 0.32
CA ARG A 25 18.25 4.89 0.84
C ARG A 25 19.65 5.07 1.46
N PRO A 26 19.90 4.70 2.74
CA PRO A 26 21.24 4.72 3.32
C PRO A 26 22.20 3.78 2.57
N LEU A 27 23.49 4.13 2.53
CA LEU A 27 24.52 3.38 1.81
C LEU A 27 24.84 2.02 2.44
N ASP A 28 24.71 1.94 3.76
CA ASP A 28 24.96 0.75 4.57
C ASP A 28 23.71 -0.12 4.79
N ALA A 29 22.59 0.24 4.15
CA ALA A 29 21.33 -0.46 4.34
C ALA A 29 21.33 -1.88 3.76
N GLN A 30 20.82 -2.81 4.56
CA GLN A 30 20.70 -4.24 4.31
C GLN A 30 19.25 -4.65 4.02
N LYS A 31 19.05 -5.89 3.57
CA LYS A 31 17.70 -6.43 3.26
C LYS A 31 16.72 -6.35 4.44
N GLY A 32 17.23 -6.36 5.67
CA GLY A 32 16.42 -6.32 6.89
C GLY A 32 15.88 -4.94 7.25
N ASP A 33 16.46 -3.86 6.71
CA ASP A 33 16.16 -2.49 7.15
C ASP A 33 14.87 -1.93 6.56
N PHE A 34 14.31 -2.58 5.53
CA PHE A 34 13.09 -2.14 4.82
C PHE A 34 11.86 -2.98 5.13
N GLY A 35 11.94 -3.86 6.13
CA GLY A 35 10.86 -4.77 6.51
C GLY A 35 10.75 -5.99 5.58
N HIS A 36 9.95 -6.96 6.01
CA HIS A 36 9.63 -8.17 5.24
C HIS A 36 8.12 -8.28 5.10
N VAL A 37 7.67 -8.64 3.91
CA VAL A 37 6.23 -8.73 3.60
C VAL A 37 5.94 -10.13 3.04
N LEU A 38 4.83 -10.70 3.49
CA LEU A 38 4.21 -11.87 2.89
C LEU A 38 2.94 -11.42 2.18
N VAL A 39 2.83 -11.70 0.88
CA VAL A 39 1.62 -11.45 0.11
C VAL A 39 0.88 -12.77 -0.08
N VAL A 40 -0.40 -12.81 0.33
CA VAL A 40 -1.28 -13.98 0.19
C VAL A 40 -2.52 -13.56 -0.59
N GLY A 41 -2.81 -14.27 -1.67
CA GLY A 41 -3.98 -14.00 -2.49
C GLY A 41 -3.92 -14.74 -3.83
N GLY A 42 -4.85 -14.40 -4.71
CA GLY A 42 -5.07 -15.13 -5.96
C GLY A 42 -5.78 -16.45 -5.70
N ASP A 43 -7.03 -16.54 -6.15
CA ASP A 43 -7.82 -17.78 -6.14
C ASP A 43 -7.78 -18.45 -7.52
N LEU A 44 -8.52 -19.56 -7.69
CA LEU A 44 -8.70 -20.23 -8.95
C LEU A 44 -9.13 -19.24 -10.05
N GLY A 45 -8.33 -19.16 -11.12
CA GLY A 45 -8.55 -18.23 -12.22
C GLY A 45 -8.10 -16.79 -11.98
N THR A 46 -7.61 -16.44 -10.77
CA THR A 46 -7.12 -15.09 -10.42
C THR A 46 -5.70 -15.07 -9.85
N GLY A 47 -4.92 -16.13 -10.02
CA GLY A 47 -3.52 -16.20 -9.57
C GLY A 47 -2.62 -15.06 -10.09
N GLY A 48 -2.97 -14.43 -11.22
CA GLY A 48 -2.28 -13.23 -11.71
C GLY A 48 -2.35 -12.04 -10.75
N ALA A 49 -3.38 -11.94 -9.91
CA ALA A 49 -3.56 -10.82 -8.99
C ALA A 49 -2.45 -10.78 -7.91
N VAL A 50 -2.11 -11.94 -7.33
CA VAL A 50 -1.01 -12.00 -6.35
C VAL A 50 0.35 -11.80 -7.00
N LEU A 51 0.53 -12.27 -8.24
CA LEU A 51 1.76 -12.04 -9.01
C LEU A 51 2.01 -10.56 -9.30
N LEU A 52 0.95 -9.81 -9.64
CA LEU A 52 1.05 -8.36 -9.90
C LEU A 52 1.23 -7.54 -8.61
N SER A 53 0.91 -8.10 -7.46
CA SER A 53 1.03 -7.42 -6.16
C SER A 53 2.44 -7.49 -5.57
N ALA A 54 3.29 -8.40 -6.06
CA ALA A 54 4.63 -8.68 -5.54
C ALA A 54 5.73 -7.85 -6.21
#